data_AF-A0AAT9WCT5-F1
#
_entry.id   AF-A0AAT9WCT5-F1
#
_cell.length_a   1.000
_cell.length_b   1.000
_cell.length_c   1.000
_cell.angle_alpha   90.00
_cell.angle_beta   90.00
_cell.angle_gamma   90.00
#
_symmetry.space_group_name_H-M   'P 1'
#
loop_
_entity.id
_entity.type
_entity.pdbx_description
1 polymer ?
#
loop_
_entity_poly.entity_id
_entity_poly.type
_entity_poly.pdbx_seq_one_letter_code
_entity_poly.pdbx_strand_id
1 'polypeptide(L)'
;MLAFALAGIFGNASAAMDGGLYLADETVCNRPTPAEMRWLDAPAWSNFVEFIRVCKVTRAKNAAPAVLLFSVWADELYAKTPAGSATVAMPRPMLFSPTGRKLGELPANFPADPPSELQIAFREWRGGMPQEIALCIRTPTASGDQALPSLKYSANLRQYRQLSVLPSTPIGDCHAR
;
A
#
# COMPACT_ATOMS: atom_id res chain seq x y z
N MET A 1 -7.11 -18.47 63.76
CA MET A 1 -8.26 -18.33 62.84
C MET A 1 -7.72 -18.24 61.43
N LEU A 2 -8.04 -19.24 60.61
CA LEU A 2 -7.74 -19.29 59.17
C LEU A 2 -8.60 -18.27 58.42
N ALA A 3 -8.05 -17.69 57.36
CA ALA A 3 -8.80 -17.43 56.12
C ALA A 3 -7.83 -17.47 54.92
N PHE A 4 -8.04 -18.47 54.07
CA PHE A 4 -7.48 -18.65 52.72
C PHE A 4 -8.32 -17.85 51.71
N ALA A 5 -7.68 -17.23 50.71
CA ALA A 5 -8.22 -16.98 49.36
C ALA A 5 -7.04 -16.68 48.42
N LEU A 6 -6.54 -17.65 47.65
CA LEU A 6 -6.92 -18.04 46.27
C LEU A 6 -6.71 -16.97 45.18
N ALA A 7 -5.68 -17.26 44.38
CA ALA A 7 -5.61 -17.24 42.91
C ALA A 7 -5.87 -15.93 42.14
N GLY A 8 -4.87 -15.56 41.36
CA GLY A 8 -4.99 -14.58 40.28
C GLY A 8 -3.70 -14.44 39.49
N ILE A 9 -3.22 -15.55 38.90
CA ILE A 9 -2.19 -15.51 37.85
C ILE A 9 -2.84 -14.82 36.64
N PHE A 10 -2.54 -13.53 36.44
CA PHE A 10 -2.66 -12.91 35.13
C PHE A 10 -1.26 -12.72 34.57
N GLY A 11 -0.81 -13.75 33.84
CA GLY A 11 0.17 -13.53 32.80
C GLY A 11 -0.44 -12.62 31.75
N ASN A 12 0.00 -11.38 31.67
CA ASN A 12 -0.17 -10.58 30.47
C ASN A 12 1.06 -10.80 29.58
N ALA A 13 1.06 -11.94 28.91
CA ALA A 13 1.65 -12.01 27.59
C ALA A 13 0.66 -11.39 26.59
N SER A 14 1.20 -10.81 25.51
CA SER A 14 0.51 -10.20 24.37
C SER A 14 0.04 -8.75 24.53
N ALA A 15 0.97 -7.84 24.24
CA ALA A 15 0.84 -7.12 22.99
C ALA A 15 2.25 -7.01 22.39
N ALA A 16 2.61 -7.98 21.54
CA ALA A 16 3.59 -7.70 20.51
C ALA A 16 3.08 -6.45 19.79
N MET A 17 3.87 -5.37 19.81
CA MET A 17 3.66 -4.28 18.87
C MET A 17 3.91 -4.86 17.49
N ASP A 18 2.86 -5.43 16.90
CA ASP A 18 2.77 -5.66 15.48
C ASP A 18 2.94 -4.28 14.85
N GLY A 19 4.16 -4.03 14.38
CA GLY A 19 4.62 -2.80 13.74
C GLY A 19 3.89 -2.59 12.43
N GLY A 20 2.60 -2.33 12.55
CA GLY A 20 1.68 -1.99 11.49
C GLY A 20 2.22 -0.76 10.79
N LEU A 21 2.42 -0.95 9.50
CA LEU A 21 2.46 0.08 8.49
C LEU A 21 1.88 1.42 8.96
N TYR A 22 2.71 2.46 8.87
CA TYR A 22 2.21 3.80 8.59
C TYR A 22 2.44 4.05 7.10
N LEU A 23 1.43 3.76 6.26
CA LEU A 23 1.05 4.77 5.29
C LEU A 23 0.58 5.85 6.22
N ALA A 24 1.48 6.74 6.55
CA ALA A 24 1.09 7.88 7.32
C ALA A 24 -0.03 8.49 6.46
N ASP A 25 -1.25 8.44 7.00
CA ASP A 25 -2.49 9.15 6.68
C ASP A 25 -2.51 9.87 5.31
N GLU A 26 -3.65 9.98 4.61
CA GLU A 26 -3.72 10.73 3.33
C GLU A 26 -3.05 12.12 3.41
N THR A 27 -2.96 12.69 4.62
CA THR A 27 -2.16 13.88 5.00
C THR A 27 -0.63 13.80 4.79
N VAL A 28 -0.02 12.64 4.49
CA VAL A 28 1.44 12.44 4.32
C VAL A 28 1.81 11.99 2.91
N CYS A 29 0.82 11.78 2.04
CA CYS A 29 1.04 11.71 0.60
C CYS A 29 1.19 13.13 0.06
N ASN A 30 2.38 13.46 -0.44
CA ASN A 30 2.72 14.81 -0.87
C ASN A 30 2.85 14.89 -2.38
N ARG A 31 2.88 16.11 -2.95
CA ARG A 31 3.31 16.27 -4.33
C ARG A 31 4.77 15.84 -4.49
N PRO A 32 5.13 15.11 -5.58
CA PRO A 32 6.51 14.81 -5.89
C PRO A 32 7.36 16.07 -6.03
N THR A 33 8.60 16.00 -5.56
CA THR A 33 9.62 17.02 -5.87
C THR A 33 10.02 16.96 -7.35
N PRO A 34 10.61 18.04 -7.92
CA PRO A 34 11.12 18.01 -9.29
C PRO A 34 12.17 16.92 -9.54
N ALA A 35 12.92 16.50 -8.52
CA ALA A 35 13.89 15.42 -8.62
C ALA A 35 13.19 14.05 -8.71
N GLU A 36 12.19 13.81 -7.87
CA GLU A 36 11.38 12.59 -7.87
C GLU A 36 10.58 12.42 -9.17
N MET A 37 10.06 13.52 -9.73
CA MET A 37 9.36 13.50 -11.02
C MET A 37 10.20 12.93 -12.17
N ARG A 38 11.54 13.05 -12.11
CA ARG A 38 12.44 12.50 -13.13
C ARG A 38 12.57 10.98 -13.09
N TRP A 39 12.07 10.33 -12.04
CA TRP A 39 12.08 8.87 -11.93
C TRP A 39 10.92 8.22 -12.67
N LEU A 40 9.89 8.99 -12.96
CA LEU A 40 8.69 8.53 -13.67
C LEU A 40 8.91 8.61 -15.18
N ASP A 41 8.32 7.67 -15.90
CA ASP A 41 8.38 7.66 -17.37
C ASP A 41 7.49 8.76 -17.94
N ALA A 42 8.11 9.78 -18.56
CA ALA A 42 7.41 11.00 -18.96
C ALA A 42 6.17 10.78 -19.85
N PRO A 43 6.19 9.87 -20.86
CA PRO A 43 5.02 9.66 -21.73
C PRO A 43 3.80 9.13 -20.97
N ALA A 44 3.98 8.26 -19.97
CA ALA A 44 2.87 7.65 -19.24
C ALA A 44 2.31 8.56 -18.12
N TRP A 45 3.13 9.47 -17.59
CA TRP A 45 2.78 10.26 -16.39
C TRP A 45 2.53 11.75 -16.65
N SER A 46 2.96 12.29 -17.79
CA SER A 46 2.91 13.74 -18.07
C SER A 46 1.52 14.37 -18.00
N ASN A 47 0.48 13.65 -18.43
CA ASN A 47 -0.91 14.15 -18.39
C ASN A 47 -1.51 14.19 -16.98
N PHE A 48 -0.84 13.60 -15.99
CA PHE A 48 -1.38 13.43 -14.64
C PHE A 48 -0.62 14.23 -13.59
N VAL A 49 0.37 15.04 -13.98
CA VAL A 49 1.36 15.67 -13.07
C VAL A 49 0.74 16.37 -11.86
N GLU A 50 -0.41 17.03 -12.04
CA GLU A 50 -1.11 17.73 -10.96
C GLU A 50 -1.67 16.78 -9.88
N PHE A 51 -2.04 15.57 -10.29
CA PHE A 51 -2.72 14.55 -9.49
C PHE A 51 -1.76 13.48 -8.98
N ILE A 52 -0.47 13.56 -9.29
CA ILE A 52 0.51 12.62 -8.74
C ILE A 52 0.72 12.95 -7.26
N ARG A 53 0.71 11.91 -6.42
CA ARG A 53 1.24 11.98 -5.05
C ARG A 53 2.29 10.92 -4.82
N VAL A 54 3.17 11.21 -3.87
CA VAL A 54 4.15 10.29 -3.32
C VAL A 54 3.87 10.06 -1.83
N CYS A 55 3.55 8.82 -1.49
CA CYS A 55 3.38 8.38 -0.10
C CYS A 55 4.69 7.79 0.42
N LYS A 56 5.10 8.22 1.62
CA LYS A 56 6.31 7.75 2.30
C LYS A 56 5.97 6.58 3.22
N VAL A 57 6.48 5.40 2.90
CA VAL A 57 6.24 4.19 3.68
C VAL A 57 7.33 4.06 4.75
N THR A 58 6.93 4.10 6.01
CA THR A 58 7.84 4.05 7.16
C THR A 58 7.48 2.89 8.08
N ARG A 59 8.49 2.31 8.73
CA ARG A 59 8.27 1.24 9.74
C ARG A 59 7.60 1.78 11.01
N ALA A 60 7.90 3.02 11.35
CA ALA A 60 7.42 3.70 12.54
C ALA A 60 7.30 5.19 12.24
N LYS A 61 6.46 5.88 13.02
CA LYS A 61 6.32 7.33 12.97
C LYS A 61 7.69 8.00 13.06
N ASN A 62 7.97 8.94 12.15
CA ASN A 62 9.23 9.69 12.02
C ASN A 62 10.47 8.87 11.62
N ALA A 63 10.35 7.58 11.29
CA ALA A 63 11.46 6.83 10.71
C ALA A 63 11.75 7.29 9.28
N ALA A 64 12.98 7.06 8.82
CA ALA A 64 13.31 7.26 7.41
C ALA A 64 12.41 6.37 6.53
N PRO A 65 11.91 6.87 5.38
CA PRO A 65 11.10 6.07 4.48
C PRO A 65 11.92 4.92 3.90
N ALA A 66 11.30 3.73 3.83
CA ALA A 66 11.89 2.56 3.20
C ALA A 66 11.44 2.43 1.73
N VAL A 67 10.23 2.88 1.44
CA VAL A 67 9.60 2.84 0.12
C VAL A 67 8.87 4.16 -0.12
N LEU A 68 8.92 4.62 -1.37
CA LEU A 68 8.14 5.73 -1.90
C LEU A 68 7.13 5.15 -2.89
N LEU A 69 5.85 5.37 -2.64
CA LEU A 69 4.76 4.93 -3.52
C LEU A 69 4.23 6.13 -4.30
N PHE A 70 4.40 6.09 -5.62
CA PHE A 70 3.87 7.09 -6.54
C PHE A 70 2.58 6.58 -7.14
N SER A 71 1.54 7.41 -7.15
CA SER A 71 0.31 7.11 -7.87
C SER A 71 -0.42 8.38 -8.29
N VAL A 72 -1.48 8.21 -9.08
CA VAL A 72 -2.39 9.26 -9.51
C VAL A 72 -3.63 9.21 -8.61
N TRP A 73 -3.95 10.34 -7.99
CA TRP A 73 -5.12 10.49 -7.14
C TRP A 73 -6.34 10.70 -8.04
N ALA A 74 -6.99 9.58 -8.37
CA ALA A 74 -8.07 9.53 -9.34
C ALA A 74 -9.30 10.34 -8.91
N ASP A 75 -9.58 10.38 -7.62
CA ASP A 75 -10.61 11.20 -6.99
C ASP A 75 -10.42 12.70 -7.30
N GLU A 76 -9.19 13.21 -7.12
CA GLU A 76 -8.87 14.60 -7.46
C GLU A 76 -8.94 14.87 -8.97
N LEU A 77 -8.50 13.92 -9.79
CA LEU A 77 -8.56 14.00 -11.25
C LEU A 77 -10.03 14.06 -11.74
N TYR A 78 -10.87 13.18 -11.23
CA TYR A 78 -12.27 13.09 -11.61
C TYR A 78 -13.11 14.24 -11.07
N ALA A 79 -12.75 14.82 -9.92
CA ALA A 79 -13.38 16.03 -9.41
C ALA A 79 -13.17 17.26 -10.33
N LYS A 80 -12.11 17.27 -11.15
CA LYS A 80 -11.80 18.36 -12.09
C LYS A 80 -12.22 18.10 -13.52
N THR A 81 -12.68 16.89 -13.85
CA THR A 81 -13.15 16.57 -15.19
C THR A 81 -14.65 16.81 -15.31
N PRO A 82 -15.17 17.20 -16.49
CA PRO A 82 -16.60 17.37 -16.71
C PRO A 82 -17.38 16.09 -16.39
N ALA A 83 -18.57 16.24 -15.82
CA ALA A 83 -19.46 15.10 -15.56
C ALA A 83 -19.77 14.33 -16.87
N GLY A 84 -19.71 13.00 -16.81
CA GLY A 84 -19.90 12.13 -17.98
C GLY A 84 -18.67 11.97 -18.88
N SER A 85 -17.51 12.49 -18.47
CA SER A 85 -16.24 12.20 -19.13
C SER A 85 -15.94 10.69 -19.08
N ALA A 86 -15.30 10.17 -20.13
CA ALA A 86 -14.85 8.79 -20.14
C ALA A 86 -13.77 8.56 -19.07
N THR A 87 -13.76 7.36 -18.49
CA THR A 87 -12.69 6.89 -17.61
C THR A 87 -11.37 6.91 -18.36
N VAL A 88 -10.33 7.46 -17.72
CA VAL A 88 -9.02 7.58 -18.34
C VAL A 88 -8.10 6.46 -17.86
N ALA A 89 -7.27 5.94 -18.76
CA ALA A 89 -6.26 4.95 -18.41
C ALA A 89 -5.11 5.63 -17.65
N MET A 90 -5.06 5.43 -16.34
CA MET A 90 -3.99 5.94 -15.47
C MET A 90 -2.77 5.01 -15.47
N PRO A 91 -1.55 5.54 -15.28
CA PRO A 91 -0.37 4.72 -15.10
C PRO A 91 -0.46 3.91 -13.81
N ARG A 92 0.10 2.69 -13.82
CA ARG A 92 0.15 1.84 -12.63
C ARG A 92 0.95 2.51 -11.51
N PRO A 93 0.53 2.39 -10.23
CA PRO A 93 1.31 2.95 -9.12
C PRO A 93 2.70 2.30 -9.05
N MET A 94 3.72 3.12 -8.80
CA MET A 94 5.11 2.68 -8.80
C MET A 94 5.73 2.75 -7.41
N LEU A 95 6.51 1.73 -7.09
CA LEU A 95 7.28 1.64 -5.84
C LEU A 95 8.73 1.99 -6.14
N PHE A 96 9.30 2.92 -5.39
CA PHE A 96 10.71 3.30 -5.45
C PHE A 96 11.37 3.22 -4.08
N SER A 97 12.68 2.99 -4.09
CA SER A 97 13.50 3.25 -2.90
C SER A 97 13.71 4.76 -2.73
N PRO A 98 14.12 5.23 -1.54
CA PRO A 98 14.43 6.66 -1.31
C PRO A 98 15.52 7.22 -2.24
N THR A 99 16.35 6.36 -2.83
CA THR A 99 17.42 6.75 -3.76
C THR A 99 16.97 6.72 -5.23
N GLY A 100 15.68 6.52 -5.51
CA GLY A 100 15.13 6.52 -6.87
C GLY A 100 15.26 5.20 -7.64
N ARG A 101 15.75 4.12 -7.02
CA ARG A 101 15.72 2.78 -7.65
C ARG A 101 14.28 2.25 -7.68
N LYS A 102 13.78 1.86 -8.85
CA LYS A 102 12.48 1.19 -9.01
C LYS A 102 12.47 -0.16 -8.29
N LEU A 103 11.51 -0.33 -7.40
CA LEU A 103 11.29 -1.54 -6.61
C LEU A 103 10.14 -2.39 -7.18
N GLY A 104 9.21 -1.83 -7.93
CA GLY A 104 8.10 -2.58 -8.52
C GLY A 104 6.92 -1.69 -8.86
N GLU A 105 5.78 -2.33 -9.15
CA GLU A 105 4.51 -1.70 -9.48
C GLU A 105 3.39 -2.38 -8.71
N LEU A 106 2.33 -1.63 -8.39
CA LEU A 106 1.10 -2.19 -7.86
C LEU A 106 0.20 -2.69 -9.01
N PRO A 107 -0.54 -3.79 -8.81
CA PRO A 107 -1.40 -4.37 -9.85
C PRO A 107 -2.72 -3.60 -10.08
N ALA A 108 -3.04 -2.64 -9.22
CA ALA A 108 -4.26 -1.83 -9.25
C ALA A 108 -3.94 -0.37 -8.88
N ASN A 109 -4.84 0.55 -9.24
CA ASN A 109 -4.69 1.99 -8.95
C ASN A 109 -4.81 2.26 -7.43
N PHE A 110 -4.14 3.29 -6.94
CA PHE A 110 -4.06 3.65 -5.52
C PHE A 110 -4.18 5.18 -5.34
N PRO A 111 -4.82 5.70 -4.29
CA PRO A 111 -5.58 4.96 -3.28
C PRO A 111 -6.91 4.43 -3.81
N ALA A 112 -7.50 5.12 -4.79
CA ALA A 112 -8.78 4.75 -5.38
C ALA A 112 -8.79 4.93 -6.90
N ASP A 113 -9.70 4.19 -7.53
CA ASP A 113 -10.17 4.40 -8.90
C ASP A 113 -11.68 4.14 -8.87
N PRO A 114 -12.49 5.18 -8.62
CA PRO A 114 -13.90 5.02 -8.28
C PRO A 114 -14.65 4.12 -9.27
N PRO A 115 -15.49 3.19 -8.78
CA PRO A 115 -15.98 3.09 -7.40
C PRO A 115 -15.11 2.25 -6.45
N SER A 116 -13.93 1.81 -6.89
CA SER A 116 -13.08 0.88 -6.13
C SER A 116 -11.95 1.59 -5.40
N GLU A 117 -11.52 1.01 -4.27
CA GLU A 117 -10.39 1.49 -3.48
C GLU A 117 -9.37 0.36 -3.28
N LEU A 118 -8.07 0.65 -3.40
CA LEU A 118 -7.01 -0.29 -3.10
C LEU A 118 -6.47 -0.04 -1.69
N GLN A 119 -6.80 -0.94 -0.77
CA GLN A 119 -6.21 -1.04 0.54
C GLN A 119 -4.87 -1.80 0.44
N ILE A 120 -3.82 -1.24 1.05
CA ILE A 120 -2.49 -1.86 1.04
C ILE A 120 -1.92 -1.95 2.46
N ALA A 121 -1.27 -3.07 2.77
CA ALA A 121 -0.62 -3.33 4.05
C ALA A 121 0.84 -3.76 3.83
N PHE A 122 1.83 -3.04 4.41
CA PHE A 122 3.22 -3.43 4.33
C PHE A 122 3.60 -4.20 5.61
N ARG A 123 4.02 -5.46 5.43
CA ARG A 123 4.14 -6.46 6.49
C ARG A 123 5.55 -7.05 6.53
N GLU A 124 5.78 -7.89 7.53
CA GLU A 124 6.98 -8.72 7.67
C GLU A 124 8.30 -7.93 7.65
N TRP A 125 8.34 -6.75 8.26
CA TRP A 125 9.49 -5.85 8.21
C TRP A 125 10.81 -6.52 8.67
N ARG A 126 11.81 -6.53 7.79
CA ARG A 126 13.17 -7.05 8.07
C ARG A 126 14.22 -6.08 7.56
N GLY A 127 15.20 -5.76 8.40
CA GLY A 127 16.27 -4.83 8.03
C GLY A 127 15.76 -3.45 7.59
N GLY A 128 14.63 -2.99 8.14
CA GLY A 128 14.01 -1.72 7.76
C GLY A 128 13.25 -1.72 6.43
N MET A 129 13.09 -2.87 5.78
CA MET A 129 12.36 -3.02 4.52
C MET A 129 11.14 -3.95 4.72
N PRO A 130 9.94 -3.61 4.23
CA PRO A 130 8.83 -4.53 4.24
C PRO A 130 9.14 -5.72 3.31
N GLN A 131 8.87 -6.93 3.79
CA GLN A 131 9.11 -8.13 2.98
C GLN A 131 7.84 -8.54 2.21
N GLU A 132 6.70 -7.99 2.59
CA GLU A 132 5.41 -8.22 1.95
C GLU A 132 4.60 -6.93 1.81
N ILE A 133 3.88 -6.81 0.70
CA ILE A 133 2.81 -5.84 0.47
C ILE A 133 1.53 -6.65 0.22
N ALA A 134 0.66 -6.70 1.23
CA ALA A 134 -0.67 -7.28 1.11
C ALA A 134 -1.60 -6.26 0.45
N LEU A 135 -2.50 -6.73 -0.40
CA LEU A 135 -3.32 -5.90 -1.27
C LEU A 135 -4.77 -6.35 -1.19
N CYS A 136 -5.69 -5.40 -1.16
CA CYS A 136 -7.13 -5.64 -1.10
C CYS A 136 -7.87 -4.57 -1.90
N ILE A 137 -8.76 -4.98 -2.81
CA ILE A 137 -9.69 -4.07 -3.46
C ILE A 137 -10.98 -4.04 -2.65
N ARG A 138 -11.41 -2.85 -2.22
CA ARG A 138 -12.76 -2.61 -1.72
C ARG A 138 -13.65 -2.12 -2.83
N THR A 139 -14.83 -2.73 -2.98
CA THR A 139 -15.80 -2.31 -4.00
C THR A 139 -17.22 -2.33 -3.42
N PRO A 140 -18.09 -1.39 -3.80
CA PRO A 140 -19.50 -1.42 -3.41
C PRO A 140 -20.34 -2.45 -4.20
N THR A 141 -19.70 -3.28 -5.03
CA THR A 141 -20.40 -4.23 -5.91
C THR A 141 -20.83 -5.50 -5.15
N ALA A 142 -21.75 -6.27 -5.73
CA ALA A 142 -22.26 -7.50 -5.11
C ALA A 142 -21.18 -8.59 -4.88
N SER A 143 -20.05 -8.52 -5.59
CA SER A 143 -18.91 -9.42 -5.35
C SER A 143 -18.11 -9.07 -4.10
N GLY A 144 -18.35 -7.89 -3.49
CA GLY A 144 -17.71 -7.46 -2.26
C GLY A 144 -16.23 -7.09 -2.41
N ASP A 145 -15.54 -7.12 -1.27
CA ASP A 145 -14.12 -6.87 -1.14
C ASP A 145 -13.31 -8.07 -1.63
N GLN A 146 -12.22 -7.83 -2.35
CA GLN A 146 -11.41 -8.88 -2.98
C GLN A 146 -9.93 -8.70 -2.61
N ALA A 147 -9.33 -9.70 -1.95
CA ALA A 147 -7.87 -9.70 -1.78
C ALA A 147 -7.16 -9.72 -3.15
N LEU A 148 -5.91 -9.29 -3.22
CA LEU A 148 -5.07 -9.55 -4.39
C LEU A 148 -3.85 -10.35 -3.96
N PRO A 149 -3.21 -11.10 -4.88
CA PRO A 149 -1.93 -11.71 -4.59
C PRO A 149 -0.93 -10.69 -4.03
N SER A 150 -0.40 -10.96 -2.84
CA SER A 150 0.60 -10.10 -2.21
C SER A 150 1.86 -9.96 -3.08
N LEU A 151 2.54 -8.83 -2.95
CA LEU A 151 3.87 -8.64 -3.50
C LEU A 151 4.92 -8.99 -2.44
N LYS A 152 5.86 -9.86 -2.76
CA LYS A 152 6.97 -10.22 -1.86
C LYS A 152 8.28 -9.61 -2.34
N TYR A 153 9.08 -9.10 -1.40
CA TYR A 153 10.38 -8.52 -1.71
C TYR A 153 11.41 -9.62 -2.01
N SER A 154 12.03 -9.55 -3.19
CA SER A 154 13.17 -10.38 -3.56
C SER A 154 14.47 -9.66 -3.23
N ALA A 155 15.22 -10.15 -2.25
CA ALA A 155 16.53 -9.57 -1.92
C ALA A 155 17.53 -9.69 -3.08
N ASN A 156 17.46 -10.79 -3.84
CA ASN A 156 18.33 -11.05 -4.99
C ASN A 156 18.10 -10.03 -6.12
N LEU A 157 16.83 -9.73 -6.41
CA LEU A 157 16.45 -8.81 -7.48
C LEU A 157 16.27 -7.36 -7.00
N ARG A 158 16.30 -7.16 -5.68
CA ARG A 158 16.05 -5.88 -4.99
C ARG A 158 14.72 -5.23 -5.41
N GLN A 159 13.70 -6.06 -5.61
CA GLN A 159 12.39 -5.67 -6.15
C GLN A 159 11.26 -6.51 -5.55
N TYR A 160 10.07 -5.95 -5.51
CA TYR A 160 8.82 -6.65 -5.20
C TYR A 160 8.32 -7.41 -6.41
N ARG A 161 7.81 -8.62 -6.18
CA ARG A 161 7.17 -9.44 -7.21
C ARG A 161 5.91 -10.07 -6.66
N GLN A 162 4.91 -10.18 -7.52
CA GLN A 162 3.78 -11.06 -7.25
C GLN A 162 4.30 -12.50 -7.26
N LEU A 163 3.97 -13.27 -6.22
CA LEU A 163 4.14 -14.71 -6.31
C LEU A 163 3.07 -15.23 -7.28
N SER A 164 3.47 -16.10 -8.22
CA SER A 164 2.53 -16.82 -9.07
C SER A 164 1.64 -17.67 -8.17
N VAL A 165 0.43 -17.20 -7.90
CA VAL A 165 -0.57 -17.99 -7.20
C VAL A 165 -1.13 -18.97 -8.21
N LEU A 166 -1.08 -20.27 -7.91
CA LEU A 166 -1.77 -21.27 -8.73
C LEU A 166 -3.26 -20.90 -8.79
N PRO A 167 -3.91 -21.06 -9.96
CA PRO A 167 -5.26 -20.54 -10.23
C PRO A 167 -6.38 -21.09 -9.32
N SER A 168 -6.06 -22.00 -8.39
CA SER A 168 -7.00 -22.62 -7.46
C SER A 168 -6.93 -22.08 -6.03
N THR A 169 -6.08 -21.10 -5.71
CA THR A 169 -6.13 -20.49 -4.37
C THR A 169 -7.27 -19.48 -4.36
N PRO A 170 -8.33 -19.69 -3.56
CA PRO A 170 -9.39 -18.70 -3.42
C PRO A 170 -8.73 -17.40 -2.98
N ILE A 171 -8.90 -16.37 -3.78
CA ILE A 171 -8.62 -15.01 -3.37
C ILE A 171 -9.60 -14.76 -2.22
N GLY A 172 -9.09 -14.77 -0.99
CA GLY A 172 -9.91 -14.66 0.22
C GLY A 172 -10.50 -13.26 0.40
N ASP A 173 -11.39 -13.13 1.39
CA ASP A 173 -11.87 -11.83 1.85
C ASP A 173 -10.69 -11.00 2.37
N CYS A 174 -10.80 -9.67 2.26
CA CYS A 174 -9.80 -8.72 2.75
C CYS A 174 -9.50 -8.80 4.27
N HIS A 175 -10.19 -9.68 5.00
CA HIS A 175 -10.03 -9.96 6.42
C HIS A 175 -9.10 -11.16 6.74
N ALA A 176 -8.48 -11.79 5.74
CA ALA A 176 -7.60 -12.93 5.97
C ALA A 176 -6.19 -12.51 6.45
N ARG A 177 -6.10 -12.27 7.77
CA ARG A 177 -4.94 -12.35 8.69
C ARG A 177 -3.65 -11.69 8.20
#